data_AF-A0A4Q9RUQ4-F1
#
_entry.id   AF-A0A4Q9RUQ4-F1
#
_cell.length_a   1.000
_cell.length_b   1.000
_cell.length_c   1.000
_cell.angle_alpha   90.00
_cell.angle_beta   90.00
_cell.angle_gamma   90.00
#
_symmetry.space_group_name_H-M   'P 1'
#
loop_
_entity.id
_entity.type
_entity.pdbx_description
1 polymer ?
#
loop_
_entity_poly.entity_id
_entity_poly.type
_entity_poly.pdbx_seq_one_letter_code
_entity_poly.pdbx_strand_id
1 'polypeptide(L)'
;MIKSLNISIRKFFNLRPSWKQVQAEVYQNLGINQSQIFTWKPHRIIQINSEKNIVTLETKEGKHILVESDKITTQKLTQGINANKFLRKYGTEFIHEIKHWNFSYSRIKPPEFYIDLRTRLKLEDQTTEKRRKMYHKRKIVVSEYFIKKLIEKTF
;
A
#
# COMPACT_ATOMS: atom_id res chain seq x y z
N MET A 1 27.41 6.95 10.39
CA MET A 1 28.52 7.72 9.78
C MET A 1 28.53 7.71 8.26
N ILE A 2 28.30 6.59 7.56
CA ILE A 2 28.37 6.55 6.08
C ILE A 2 27.22 7.33 5.40
N LYS A 3 26.01 7.35 5.99
CA LYS A 3 24.84 8.06 5.45
C LYS A 3 25.00 9.59 5.37
N SER A 4 25.56 10.22 6.41
CA SER A 4 25.77 11.67 6.43
C SER A 4 26.84 12.11 5.42
N LEU A 5 27.91 11.31 5.28
CA LEU A 5 28.99 11.59 4.34
C LEU A 5 28.53 11.53 2.88
N ASN A 6 27.67 10.56 2.53
CA ASN A 6 27.16 10.37 1.17
C ASN A 6 26.20 11.51 0.74
N ILE A 7 25.42 12.06 1.68
CA ILE A 7 24.58 13.24 1.44
C ILE A 7 25.45 14.50 1.23
N SER A 8 26.52 14.65 2.02
CA SER A 8 27.43 15.79 1.95
C SER A 8 28.20 15.86 0.62
N ILE A 9 28.73 14.74 0.13
CA ILE A 9 29.47 14.68 -1.15
C ILE A 9 28.53 14.99 -2.33
N ARG A 10 27.30 14.46 -2.34
CA ARG A 10 26.34 14.72 -3.44
C ARG A 10 25.88 16.17 -3.49
N LYS A 11 25.71 16.83 -2.34
CA LYS A 11 25.47 18.27 -2.26
C LYS A 11 26.66 19.08 -2.80
N PHE A 12 27.89 18.63 -2.52
CA PHE A 12 29.12 19.31 -2.95
C PHE A 12 29.34 19.26 -4.47
N PHE A 13 29.02 18.14 -5.13
CA PHE A 13 29.22 17.96 -6.58
C PHE A 13 27.97 18.22 -7.45
N ASN A 14 26.85 18.65 -6.86
CA ASN A 14 25.59 18.92 -7.57
C ASN A 14 25.06 17.72 -8.41
N LEU A 15 25.54 16.50 -8.11
CA LEU A 15 25.18 15.29 -8.84
C LEU A 15 23.79 14.82 -8.41
N ARG A 16 22.84 14.94 -9.34
CA ARG A 16 21.44 14.55 -9.10
C ARG A 16 21.33 13.03 -9.11
N PRO A 17 20.81 12.40 -8.03
CA PRO A 17 20.57 10.98 -8.06
C PRO A 17 19.51 10.65 -9.12
N SER A 18 19.79 9.64 -9.94
CA SER A 18 18.80 9.09 -10.87
C SER A 18 17.63 8.47 -10.09
N TRP A 19 16.47 8.35 -10.74
CA TRP A 19 15.31 7.68 -10.15
C TRP A 19 15.65 6.27 -9.64
N LYS A 20 16.46 5.51 -10.40
CA LYS A 20 16.94 4.18 -10.01
C LYS A 20 17.74 4.21 -8.70
N GLN A 21 18.59 5.20 -8.51
CA GLN A 21 19.40 5.34 -7.28
C GLN A 21 18.52 5.69 -6.07
N VAL A 22 17.54 6.58 -6.24
CA VAL A 22 16.56 6.92 -5.19
C VAL A 22 15.74 5.69 -4.82
N GLN A 23 15.26 4.95 -5.82
CA GLN A 23 14.47 3.74 -5.60
C GLN A 23 15.27 2.67 -4.86
N ALA A 24 16.54 2.45 -5.23
CA ALA A 24 17.42 1.55 -4.50
C ALA A 24 17.62 1.97 -3.04
N GLU A 25 17.81 3.28 -2.79
CA GLU A 25 17.95 3.82 -1.42
C GLU A 25 16.69 3.63 -0.59
N VAL A 26 15.50 3.86 -1.17
CA VAL A 26 14.22 3.63 -0.49
C VAL A 26 14.05 2.16 -0.15
N TYR A 27 14.34 1.25 -1.08
CA TYR A 27 14.24 -0.19 -0.85
C TYR A 27 15.24 -0.67 0.21
N GLN A 28 16.45 -0.13 0.20
CA GLN A 28 17.43 -0.39 1.25
C GLN A 28 16.94 0.11 2.61
N ASN A 29 16.34 1.30 2.66
CA ASN A 29 15.83 1.88 3.91
C ASN A 29 14.64 1.08 4.48
N LEU A 30 13.75 0.56 3.63
CA LEU A 30 12.70 -0.36 4.04
C LEU A 30 13.27 -1.62 4.73
N GLY A 31 14.52 -1.98 4.43
CA GLY A 31 15.19 -3.15 5.01
C GLY A 31 14.59 -4.47 4.54
N ILE A 32 14.05 -4.48 3.32
CA ILE A 32 13.40 -5.64 2.69
C ILE A 32 14.21 -6.06 1.48
N ASN A 33 14.31 -7.38 1.25
CA ASN A 33 15.01 -7.89 0.08
C ASN A 33 14.23 -7.57 -1.21
N GLN A 34 14.95 -7.21 -2.27
CA GLN A 34 14.38 -6.86 -3.57
C GLN A 34 13.51 -7.99 -4.14
N SER A 35 13.85 -9.25 -3.87
CA SER A 35 13.01 -10.41 -4.25
C SER A 35 11.62 -10.34 -3.64
N GLN A 36 11.50 -9.95 -2.36
CA GLN A 36 10.23 -9.82 -1.64
C GLN A 36 9.37 -8.68 -2.18
N ILE A 37 10.02 -7.62 -2.66
CA ILE A 37 9.34 -6.49 -3.32
C ILE A 37 8.72 -6.95 -4.65
N PHE A 38 9.44 -7.75 -5.44
CA PHE A 38 8.97 -8.19 -6.75
C PHE A 38 7.90 -9.27 -6.71
N THR A 39 7.85 -10.08 -5.65
CA THR A 39 6.82 -11.13 -5.50
C THR A 39 5.44 -10.57 -5.15
N TRP A 40 5.29 -9.27 -4.92
CA TRP A 40 4.24 -8.69 -4.09
C TRP A 40 2.79 -9.22 -4.17
N LYS A 41 2.04 -9.38 -5.27
CA LYS A 41 0.61 -9.86 -5.32
C LYS A 41 -0.53 -9.14 -4.51
N PRO A 42 -1.64 -8.74 -5.19
CA PRO A 42 -2.84 -8.15 -4.56
C PRO A 42 -3.47 -8.95 -3.43
N HIS A 43 -3.86 -8.25 -2.36
CA HIS A 43 -4.56 -8.83 -1.21
C HIS A 43 -5.88 -8.14 -0.94
N ARG A 44 -6.89 -8.91 -0.53
CA ARG A 44 -8.18 -8.39 -0.10
C ARG A 44 -8.10 -8.00 1.38
N ILE A 45 -8.70 -6.88 1.75
CA ILE A 45 -8.88 -6.48 3.14
C ILE A 45 -10.15 -7.16 3.66
N ILE A 46 -9.99 -8.02 4.67
CA ILE A 46 -11.10 -8.70 5.34
C ILE A 46 -11.59 -7.86 6.51
N GLN A 47 -10.66 -7.37 7.34
CA GLN A 47 -10.99 -6.64 8.55
C GLN A 47 -9.88 -5.64 8.88
N ILE A 48 -10.28 -4.52 9.47
CA ILE A 48 -9.37 -3.58 10.13
C ILE A 48 -9.76 -3.54 11.60
N ASN A 49 -8.89 -4.01 12.48
CA ASN A 49 -9.05 -3.86 13.93
C ASN A 49 -8.33 -2.60 14.39
N SER A 50 -9.10 -1.51 14.58
CA SER A 50 -8.57 -0.20 14.96
C SER A 50 -8.03 -0.12 16.38
N GLU A 51 -8.48 -0.99 17.29
CA GLU A 51 -8.01 -1.03 18.67
C GLU A 51 -6.63 -1.67 18.75
N LYS A 52 -6.44 -2.77 18.01
CA LYS A 52 -5.17 -3.51 17.95
C LYS A 52 -4.21 -3.00 16.87
N ASN A 53 -4.67 -2.10 15.99
CA ASN A 53 -3.97 -1.66 14.78
C ASN A 53 -3.49 -2.82 13.90
N ILE A 54 -4.39 -3.79 13.67
CA ILE A 54 -4.11 -4.95 12.83
C ILE A 54 -5.03 -4.93 11.62
N VAL A 55 -4.46 -5.14 10.43
CA VAL A 55 -5.18 -5.32 9.18
C VAL A 55 -5.14 -6.80 8.82
N THR A 56 -6.31 -7.42 8.74
CA THR A 56 -6.46 -8.81 8.29
C THR A 56 -6.64 -8.81 6.78
N LEU A 57 -5.71 -9.47 6.09
CA LEU A 57 -5.69 -9.61 4.65
C LEU A 57 -5.97 -11.05 4.23
N GLU A 58 -6.60 -11.22 3.08
CA GLU A 58 -6.80 -12.50 2.40
C GLU A 58 -5.98 -12.52 1.10
N THR A 59 -5.17 -13.56 0.95
CA THR A 59 -4.40 -13.86 -0.27
C THR A 59 -5.29 -14.39 -1.38
N LYS A 60 -4.77 -14.50 -2.60
CA LYS A 60 -5.52 -15.12 -3.71
C LYS A 60 -5.83 -16.59 -3.45
N GLU A 61 -4.99 -17.24 -2.65
CA GLU A 61 -5.09 -18.63 -2.24
C GLU A 61 -6.03 -18.84 -1.03
N GLY A 62 -6.67 -17.76 -0.53
CA GLY A 62 -7.60 -17.83 0.60
C GLY A 62 -6.92 -17.85 1.98
N LYS A 63 -5.59 -17.80 2.05
CA LYS A 63 -4.85 -17.69 3.32
C LYS A 63 -5.06 -16.32 3.95
N HIS A 64 -5.33 -16.31 5.26
CA HIS A 64 -5.40 -15.09 6.06
C HIS A 64 -4.03 -14.67 6.59
N ILE A 65 -3.74 -13.38 6.51
CA ILE A 65 -2.50 -12.76 6.95
C ILE A 65 -2.84 -11.59 7.86
N LEU A 66 -2.16 -11.52 9.01
CA LEU A 66 -2.29 -10.39 9.94
C LEU A 66 -1.11 -9.45 9.74
N VAL A 67 -1.41 -8.20 9.41
CA VAL A 67 -0.43 -7.13 9.19
C VAL A 67 -0.58 -6.08 10.26
N GLU A 68 0.47 -5.90 11.07
CA GLU A 68 0.55 -4.83 12.04
C GLU A 68 0.64 -3.47 11.33
N SER A 69 -0.01 -2.47 11.91
CA SER A 69 -0.09 -1.11 11.39
C SER A 69 0.09 -0.11 12.53
N ASP A 70 0.40 1.13 12.18
CA ASP A 70 0.30 2.25 13.12
C ASP A 70 -1.11 2.85 13.11
N LYS A 71 -1.44 3.57 14.18
CA LYS A 71 -2.75 4.20 14.38
C LYS A 71 -3.17 5.11 13.23
N ILE A 72 -2.23 5.90 12.69
CA ILE A 72 -2.53 6.88 11.63
C ILE A 72 -2.89 6.13 10.35
N THR A 73 -2.11 5.12 9.97
CA THR A 73 -2.39 4.28 8.81
C THR A 73 -3.74 3.57 8.96
N THR A 74 -4.02 2.99 10.13
CA THR A 74 -5.28 2.29 10.40
C THR A 74 -6.50 3.22 10.26
N GLN A 75 -6.39 4.45 10.77
CA GLN A 75 -7.43 5.47 10.61
C GLN A 75 -7.64 5.86 9.14
N LYS A 76 -6.55 6.10 8.40
CA LYS A 76 -6.62 6.46 6.97
C LYS A 76 -7.21 5.34 6.12
N LEU A 77 -6.88 4.08 6.41
CA LEU A 77 -7.47 2.91 5.74
C LEU A 77 -8.98 2.82 6.00
N THR A 78 -9.38 2.96 7.27
CA THR A 78 -10.79 2.95 7.68
C THR A 78 -11.58 4.06 6.97
N GLN A 79 -11.04 5.29 6.96
CA GLN A 79 -11.63 6.42 6.24
C GLN A 79 -11.70 6.15 4.73
N GLY A 80 -10.64 5.60 4.14
CA GLY A 80 -10.57 5.24 2.73
C GLY A 80 -11.63 4.22 2.32
N ILE A 81 -11.88 3.22 3.18
CA ILE A 81 -12.95 2.22 2.99
C ILE A 81 -14.33 2.89 3.11
N ASN A 82 -14.58 3.65 4.17
CA ASN A 82 -15.88 4.27 4.43
C ASN A 82 -16.28 5.34 3.40
N ALA A 83 -15.29 5.97 2.75
CA ALA A 83 -15.50 6.94 1.68
C ALA A 83 -15.91 6.29 0.34
N ASN A 84 -15.84 4.96 0.22
CA ASN A 84 -16.28 4.25 -0.97
C ASN A 84 -17.71 3.76 -0.79
N LYS A 85 -18.61 4.28 -1.63
CA LYS A 85 -20.00 3.83 -1.70
C LYS A 85 -20.36 3.71 -3.17
N PHE A 86 -20.72 2.51 -3.63
CA PHE A 86 -21.43 2.41 -4.90
C PHE A 86 -22.89 2.80 -4.71
N LEU A 87 -23.56 3.13 -5.82
CA LEU A 87 -25.00 3.32 -5.82
C LEU A 87 -25.69 2.03 -5.36
N ARG A 88 -26.69 2.16 -4.47
CA ARG A 88 -27.44 1.02 -3.89
C ARG A 88 -27.96 0.02 -4.93
N LYS A 89 -28.31 0.49 -6.15
CA LYS A 89 -28.77 -0.35 -7.26
C LYS A 89 -27.75 -1.39 -7.77
N TYR A 90 -26.48 -1.28 -7.34
CA TYR A 90 -25.41 -2.22 -7.68
C TYR A 90 -25.04 -3.17 -6.54
N GLY A 91 -25.74 -3.09 -5.41
CA GLY A 91 -25.43 -3.82 -4.18
C GLY A 91 -25.00 -2.90 -3.05
N THR A 92 -25.04 -3.42 -1.83
CA THR A 92 -24.61 -2.72 -0.60
C THR A 92 -23.26 -3.21 -0.07
N GLU A 93 -22.74 -4.31 -0.62
CA GLU A 93 -21.53 -4.96 -0.13
C GLU A 93 -20.42 -4.97 -1.17
N PHE A 94 -19.21 -4.62 -0.74
CA PHE A 94 -18.07 -4.43 -1.64
C PHE A 94 -16.85 -5.18 -1.14
N ILE A 95 -15.96 -5.48 -2.09
CA ILE A 95 -14.65 -6.06 -1.83
C ILE A 95 -13.63 -4.93 -1.89
N HIS A 96 -12.84 -4.80 -0.81
CA HIS A 96 -11.73 -3.87 -0.73
C HIS A 96 -10.41 -4.63 -0.91
N GLU A 97 -9.54 -4.13 -1.77
CA GLU A 97 -8.25 -4.75 -2.09
C GLU A 97 -7.14 -3.72 -2.02
N ILE A 98 -6.02 -4.11 -1.43
CA ILE A 98 -4.75 -3.43 -1.66
C ILE A 98 -4.27 -3.93 -3.02
N LYS A 99 -4.34 -3.09 -4.05
CA LYS A 99 -3.97 -3.51 -5.42
C LYS A 99 -2.47 -3.41 -5.67
N HIS A 100 -1.85 -2.42 -5.07
CA HIS A 100 -0.44 -2.10 -5.21
C HIS A 100 -0.01 -1.20 -4.04
N TRP A 101 1.28 -1.13 -3.77
CA TRP A 101 1.89 -0.12 -2.92
C TRP A 101 3.02 0.56 -3.68
N ASN A 102 3.28 1.82 -3.36
CA ASN A 102 4.35 2.58 -4.00
C ASN A 102 4.79 3.72 -3.06
N PHE A 103 5.77 4.50 -3.49
CA PHE A 103 6.26 5.66 -2.77
C PHE A 103 6.41 6.85 -3.71
N SER A 104 6.33 8.05 -3.15
CA SER A 104 6.70 9.29 -3.82
C SER A 104 7.89 9.89 -3.11
N TYR A 105 8.83 10.39 -3.89
CA TYR A 105 10.04 11.03 -3.39
C TYR A 105 10.04 12.52 -3.75
N SER A 106 10.47 13.33 -2.79
CA SER A 106 10.76 14.76 -2.99
C SER A 106 12.17 15.05 -2.51
N ARG A 107 12.81 16.08 -3.09
CA ARG A 107 14.17 16.48 -2.70
C ARG A 107 14.26 17.08 -1.30
N ILE A 108 13.15 17.63 -0.83
CA ILE A 108 13.08 18.42 0.41
C ILE A 108 12.29 17.72 1.51
N LYS A 109 11.69 16.57 1.21
CA LYS A 109 10.87 15.80 2.16
C LYS A 109 11.25 14.33 2.12
N PRO A 110 11.16 13.63 3.25
CA PRO A 110 11.27 12.17 3.27
C PRO A 110 10.30 11.50 2.27
N PRO A 111 10.59 10.27 1.83
CA PRO A 111 9.67 9.51 1.00
C PRO A 111 8.30 9.36 1.66
N GLU A 112 7.25 9.57 0.89
CA GLU A 112 5.87 9.31 1.31
C GLU A 112 5.40 8.00 0.70
N PHE A 113 4.97 7.07 1.55
CA PHE A 113 4.48 5.76 1.13
C PHE A 113 2.96 5.78 0.95
N TYR A 114 2.48 4.98 0.00
CA TYR A 114 1.05 4.86 -0.24
C TYR A 114 0.66 3.50 -0.77
N ILE A 115 -0.60 3.16 -0.57
CA ILE A 115 -1.24 2.03 -1.21
C ILE A 115 -2.34 2.48 -2.18
N ASP A 116 -2.58 1.66 -3.19
CA ASP A 116 -3.72 1.76 -4.08
C ASP A 116 -4.86 0.90 -3.54
N LEU A 117 -5.80 1.52 -2.83
CA LEU A 117 -7.04 0.89 -2.38
C LEU A 117 -8.01 0.80 -3.56
N ARG A 118 -8.36 -0.43 -3.94
CA ARG A 118 -9.37 -0.71 -4.96
C ARG A 118 -10.61 -1.26 -4.27
N THR A 119 -11.77 -0.71 -4.60
CA THR A 119 -13.07 -1.20 -4.14
C THR A 119 -13.87 -1.65 -5.35
N ARG A 120 -14.38 -2.89 -5.34
CA ARG A 120 -15.17 -3.48 -6.42
C ARG A 120 -16.41 -4.19 -5.89
N LEU A 121 -17.38 -4.45 -6.77
CA LEU A 121 -18.56 -5.25 -6.43
C LEU A 121 -18.15 -6.68 -6.03
N LYS A 122 -18.96 -7.31 -5.16
CA LYS A 122 -18.86 -8.75 -4.91
C LYS A 122 -19.06 -9.54 -6.20
N LEU A 123 -18.51 -10.75 -6.26
CA LEU A 123 -18.60 -11.59 -7.47
C LEU A 123 -20.06 -11.88 -7.86
N GLU A 124 -20.91 -12.11 -6.87
CA GLU A 124 -22.35 -12.32 -7.04
C GLU A 124 -23.05 -11.16 -7.76
N ASP A 125 -22.61 -9.92 -7.50
CA ASP A 125 -23.17 -8.70 -8.11
C ASP A 125 -22.58 -8.36 -9.49
N GLN A 126 -21.53 -9.07 -9.93
CA GLN A 126 -20.83 -8.86 -11.21
C GLN A 126 -21.49 -9.57 -12.40
N THR A 127 -22.82 -9.42 -12.52
CA THR A 127 -23.66 -10.14 -13.50
C THR A 127 -23.48 -9.71 -14.95
N THR A 128 -22.92 -8.53 -15.20
CA THR A 128 -22.66 -8.01 -16.55
C THR A 128 -21.21 -7.57 -16.73
N GLU A 129 -20.73 -7.51 -17.96
CA GLU A 129 -19.37 -7.05 -18.27
C GLU A 129 -19.11 -5.62 -17.74
N LYS A 130 -20.09 -4.72 -17.88
CA LYS A 130 -20.02 -3.37 -17.32
C LYS A 130 -19.80 -3.39 -15.81
N ARG A 131 -20.50 -4.27 -15.08
CA ARG A 131 -20.37 -4.41 -13.62
C ARG A 131 -19.04 -5.05 -13.22
N ARG A 132 -18.54 -6.04 -13.98
CA ARG A 132 -17.21 -6.65 -13.76
C ARG A 132 -16.07 -5.64 -13.85
N LYS A 133 -16.20 -4.62 -14.70
CA LYS A 133 -15.21 -3.55 -14.88
C LYS A 133 -15.39 -2.38 -13.90
N MET A 134 -16.43 -2.37 -13.07
CA MET A 134 -16.74 -1.27 -12.17
C MET A 134 -15.90 -1.35 -10.90
N TYR A 135 -15.09 -0.32 -10.64
CA TYR A 135 -14.34 -0.18 -9.40
C TYR A 135 -14.10 1.29 -9.05
N HIS A 136 -13.89 1.56 -7.76
CA HIS A 136 -13.30 2.80 -7.27
C HIS A 136 -11.84 2.56 -6.91
N LYS A 137 -10.98 3.53 -7.20
CA LYS A 137 -9.56 3.52 -6.81
C LYS A 137 -9.29 4.74 -5.95
N ARG A 138 -8.56 4.55 -4.85
CA ARG A 138 -8.05 5.63 -3.99
C ARG A 138 -6.61 5.38 -3.63
N LYS A 139 -5.80 6.43 -3.66
CA LYS A 139 -4.46 6.43 -3.08
C LYS A 139 -4.59 6.74 -1.59
N ILE A 140 -4.10 5.84 -0.73
CA ILE A 140 -4.08 6.04 0.72
C ILE A 140 -2.63 6.17 1.16
N VAL A 141 -2.26 7.31 1.73
CA VAL A 141 -0.94 7.52 2.32
C VAL A 141 -0.83 6.69 3.60
N VAL A 142 0.26 5.92 3.72
CA VAL A 142 0.50 5.00 4.84
C VAL A 142 1.91 5.19 5.37
N SER A 143 2.21 4.61 6.53
CA SER A 143 3.57 4.65 7.08
C SER A 143 4.51 3.68 6.38
N GLU A 144 5.81 3.98 6.49
CA GLU A 144 6.88 3.05 6.12
C GLU A 144 6.79 1.74 6.89
N TYR A 145 6.48 1.81 8.19
CA TYR A 145 6.30 0.63 9.06
C TYR A 145 5.24 -0.31 8.52
N PHE A 146 4.08 0.22 8.12
CA PHE A 146 3.01 -0.60 7.55
C PHE A 146 3.42 -1.24 6.22
N ILE A 147 4.06 -0.50 5.31
CA ILE A 147 4.56 -1.08 4.05
C ILE A 147 5.56 -2.19 4.31
N LYS A 148 6.46 -1.99 5.27
CA LYS A 148 7.43 -3.01 5.66
C LYS A 148 6.74 -4.29 6.14
N LYS A 149 5.84 -4.16 7.12
CA LYS A 149 5.06 -5.29 7.66
C LYS A 149 4.20 -5.97 6.61
N LEU A 150 3.63 -5.18 5.71
CA LEU A 150 2.85 -5.69 4.59
C LEU A 150 3.70 -6.63 3.73
N ILE A 151 4.86 -6.18 3.25
CA ILE A 151 5.71 -6.98 2.37
C ILE A 151 6.32 -8.19 3.09
N GLU A 152 6.78 -8.03 4.34
CA GLU A 152 7.34 -9.13 5.15
C GLU A 152 6.35 -10.28 5.35
N LYS A 153 5.07 -9.98 5.47
CA LYS A 153 4.02 -10.97 5.74
C LYS A 153 3.42 -11.59 4.48
N THR A 154 3.65 -10.99 3.32
CA THR A 154 3.09 -11.42 2.03
C THR A 154 4.13 -12.05 1.10
N PHE A 155 5.40 -12.11 1.52
CA PHE A 155 6.45 -12.91 0.88
C PHE A 155 6.32 -14.40 1.22
#